data_AF-A0A3A8QQ38-F1
#
_entry.id   AF-A0A3A8QQ38-F1
#
_cell.length_a   1.000
_cell.length_b   1.000
_cell.length_c   1.000
_cell.angle_alpha   90.00
_cell.angle_beta   90.00
_cell.angle_gamma   90.00
#
_symmetry.space_group_name_H-M   'P 1'
#
loop_
_entity.id
_entity.type
_entity.pdbx_description
1 polymer ?
#
loop_
_entity_poly.entity_id
_entity_poly.type
_entity_poly.pdbx_seq_one_letter_code
_entity_poly.pdbx_strand_id
1 'polypeptide(L)'
;MEVPMVLPHVEVVHGTVVSDTPELCIALREGGSLTVTATAEQVRTASRLREGDQAITAMVVMGPTPRLIWIRQEGADVPVPSAEARDAHALKKWSELLRRLAQ
;
A
#
# COMPACT_ATOMS: atom_id res chain seq x y z
N MET A 1 24.95 18.65 -7.93
CA MET A 1 23.80 17.94 -8.54
C MET A 1 22.66 18.05 -7.56
N GLU A 2 21.68 18.90 -7.85
CA GLU A 2 20.47 18.98 -7.04
C GLU A 2 19.68 17.69 -7.26
N VAL A 3 19.46 16.92 -6.19
CA VAL A 3 18.51 15.80 -6.24
C VAL A 3 17.14 16.45 -6.38
N PRO A 4 16.40 16.21 -7.48
CA PRO A 4 15.09 16.83 -7.66
C PRO A 4 14.23 16.51 -6.43
N MET A 5 13.67 17.55 -5.83
CA MET A 5 12.82 17.43 -4.66
C MET A 5 11.52 16.75 -5.08
N VAL A 6 11.47 15.42 -4.97
CA VAL A 6 10.25 14.66 -5.24
C VAL A 6 9.31 14.89 -4.05
N LEU A 7 8.27 15.69 -4.28
CA LEU A 7 7.20 15.85 -3.31
C LEU A 7 6.54 14.49 -3.05
N PRO A 8 6.27 14.15 -1.78
CA PRO A 8 5.61 12.90 -1.48
C PRO A 8 4.21 12.90 -2.09
N HIS A 9 3.92 11.88 -2.89
CA HIS A 9 2.64 11.71 -3.58
C HIS A 9 2.20 10.26 -3.51
N VAL A 10 0.92 10.01 -3.75
CA VAL A 10 0.36 8.66 -3.76
C VAL A 10 0.30 8.16 -5.19
N GLU A 11 0.75 6.93 -5.39
CA GLU A 11 0.73 6.26 -6.69
C GLU A 11 0.14 4.84 -6.54
N VAL A 12 -0.57 4.38 -7.57
CA VAL A 12 -1.03 3.01 -7.68
C VAL A 12 -0.11 2.30 -8.67
N VAL A 13 0.52 1.22 -8.22
CA VAL A 13 1.50 0.45 -9.00
C VAL A 13 0.98 -0.96 -9.27
N HIS A 14 1.38 -1.50 -10.41
CA HIS A 14 1.03 -2.84 -10.86
C HIS A 14 2.28 -3.67 -11.09
N GLY A 15 2.29 -4.91 -10.64
CA GLY A 15 3.52 -5.71 -10.66
C GLY A 15 3.38 -7.12 -10.10
N THR A 16 4.52 -7.71 -9.74
CA THR A 16 4.62 -8.95 -8.97
C THR A 16 5.56 -8.77 -7.79
N VAL A 17 5.32 -9.52 -6.71
CA VAL A 17 6.16 -9.45 -5.50
C VAL A 17 7.43 -10.30 -5.71
N VAL A 18 8.60 -9.67 -5.63
CA VAL A 18 9.89 -10.33 -5.86
C VAL A 18 10.56 -10.72 -4.55
N SER A 19 10.52 -9.83 -3.55
CA SER A 19 11.00 -10.08 -2.20
C SER A 19 10.08 -9.44 -1.19
N ASP A 20 9.97 -10.06 -0.03
CA ASP A 20 9.02 -9.72 1.04
C ASP A 20 9.72 -9.48 2.39
N THR A 21 11.05 -9.54 2.47
CA THR A 21 11.81 -9.31 3.71
C THR A 21 13.17 -8.64 3.45
N PRO A 22 13.60 -7.65 4.28
CA PRO A 22 12.83 -6.78 5.19
C PRO A 22 12.15 -5.60 4.47
N GLU A 23 12.51 -5.36 3.21
CA GLU A 23 11.88 -4.39 2.32
C GLU A 23 11.14 -5.14 1.21
N LEU A 24 9.93 -4.69 0.89
CA LEU A 24 9.11 -5.32 -0.14
C LEU A 24 9.57 -4.82 -1.51
N CYS A 25 10.03 -5.73 -2.37
CA CYS A 25 10.39 -5.41 -3.74
C CYS A 25 9.28 -5.85 -4.69
N ILE A 26 8.79 -4.91 -5.50
CA ILE A 26 7.77 -5.11 -6.51
C ILE A 26 8.42 -4.95 -7.88
N ALA A 27 8.39 -5.99 -8.71
CA ALA A 27 8.73 -5.85 -10.12
C ALA A 27 7.55 -5.16 -10.83
N LEU A 28 7.79 -3.96 -11.37
CA LEU A 28 6.76 -3.17 -12.02
C LEU A 28 6.51 -3.71 -13.43
N ARG A 29 5.24 -3.69 -13.86
CA ARG A 29 4.86 -4.08 -15.23
C ARG A 29 5.49 -3.22 -16.32
N GLU A 30 5.66 -1.93 -16.05
CA GLU A 30 6.27 -0.97 -16.97
C GLU A 30 7.80 -1.09 -17.05
N GLY A 31 8.37 -2.00 -16.27
CA GLY A 31 9.81 -2.23 -16.17
C GLY A 31 10.40 -1.63 -14.89
N GLY A 32 11.48 -2.25 -14.43
CA GLY A 32 12.15 -1.88 -13.18
C GLY A 32 11.51 -2.50 -11.93
N SER A 33 12.05 -2.11 -10.78
CA SER A 33 11.64 -2.62 -9.47
C SER A 33 11.47 -1.47 -8.50
N LEU A 34 10.41 -1.54 -7.70
CA LEU A 34 10.13 -0.59 -6.62
C LEU A 34 10.31 -1.28 -5.27
N THR A 35 11.21 -0.75 -4.46
CA THR A 35 11.39 -1.17 -3.07
C THR A 35 10.59 -0.26 -2.15
N VAL A 36 9.73 -0.84 -1.31
CA VAL A 36 8.87 -0.10 -0.39
C VAL A 36 9.03 -0.61 1.04
N THR A 37 8.95 0.30 2.01
CA THR A 37 8.79 -0.04 3.42
C THR A 37 7.36 -0.51 3.66
N ALA A 38 7.22 -1.65 4.34
CA ALA A 38 5.93 -2.26 4.65
C ALA A 38 5.86 -2.68 6.12
N THR A 39 4.66 -2.74 6.69
CA THR A 39 4.43 -3.31 8.02
C THR A 39 4.53 -4.84 7.98
N ALA A 40 4.73 -5.49 9.13
CA ALA A 40 4.78 -6.94 9.22
C ALA A 40 3.51 -7.64 8.67
N GLU A 41 2.34 -6.99 8.80
CA GLU A 41 1.09 -7.51 8.24
C GLU A 41 1.04 -7.43 6.71
N GLN A 42 1.52 -6.32 6.17
CA GLN A 42 1.61 -6.12 4.72
C GLN A 42 2.63 -7.08 4.10
N VAL A 43 3.77 -7.31 4.76
CA VAL A 43 4.77 -8.32 4.38
C VAL A 43 4.13 -9.70 4.30
N ARG A 44 3.45 -10.17 5.36
CA ARG A 44 2.74 -11.47 5.34
C ARG A 44 1.71 -11.57 4.22
N THR A 45 1.03 -10.48 3.90
CA THR A 45 0.09 -10.45 2.78
C THR A 45 0.81 -10.60 1.46
N ALA A 46 1.93 -9.89 1.27
CA ALA A 46 2.74 -9.99 0.07
C ALA A 46 3.41 -11.36 -0.12
N SER A 47 3.84 -12.01 0.96
CA SER A 47 4.36 -13.39 0.92
C SER A 47 3.36 -14.35 0.28
N ARG A 48 2.09 -14.28 0.72
CA ARG A 48 1.00 -15.11 0.17
C ARG A 48 0.74 -14.82 -1.31
N LEU A 49 0.81 -13.55 -1.72
CA LEU A 49 0.63 -13.14 -3.12
C LEU A 49 1.81 -13.60 -3.99
N ARG A 50 3.02 -13.64 -3.43
CA ARG A 50 4.24 -14.13 -4.08
C ARG A 50 4.21 -15.63 -4.34
N GLU A 51 3.75 -16.43 -3.38
CA GLU A 51 3.68 -17.89 -3.50
C GLU A 51 2.87 -18.36 -4.73
N GLY A 52 1.87 -17.57 -5.15
CA GLY A 52 1.06 -17.86 -6.33
C GLY A 52 1.51 -17.19 -7.62
N ASP A 53 2.68 -16.53 -7.64
CA ASP A 53 3.17 -15.68 -8.74
C ASP A 53 2.08 -14.72 -9.28
N GLN A 54 1.31 -14.16 -8.35
CA GLN A 54 0.12 -13.40 -8.70
C GLN A 54 0.48 -11.99 -9.13
N ALA A 55 -0.16 -11.52 -10.20
CA ALA A 55 -0.20 -10.10 -10.50
C ALA A 55 -0.85 -9.36 -9.32
N ILE A 56 -0.23 -8.25 -8.90
CA ILE A 56 -0.69 -7.42 -7.80
C ILE A 56 -1.05 -6.02 -8.26
N THR A 57 -1.91 -5.38 -7.47
CA THR A 57 -2.05 -3.93 -7.41
C THR A 57 -1.66 -3.47 -6.01
N ALA A 58 -0.88 -2.39 -5.92
CA ALA A 58 -0.50 -1.79 -4.65
C ALA A 58 -0.64 -0.26 -4.71
N MET A 59 -0.91 0.35 -3.56
CA MET A 59 -0.86 1.81 -3.42
C MET A 59 0.28 2.18 -2.50
N VAL A 60 1.09 3.12 -2.95
CA VAL A 60 2.37 3.48 -2.34
C VAL A 60 2.41 4.99 -2.16
N VAL A 61 2.92 5.45 -1.02
CA VAL A 61 3.38 6.83 -0.88
C VAL A 61 4.80 6.89 -1.43
N MET A 62 4.97 7.56 -2.56
CA MET A 62 6.27 7.82 -3.18
C MET A 62 7.01 8.93 -2.43
N GLY A 63 8.33 8.90 -2.48
CA GLY A 63 9.22 9.83 -1.79
C GLY A 63 10.59 9.22 -1.58
N PRO A 64 11.49 9.86 -0.79
CA PRO A 64 12.82 9.33 -0.51
C PRO A 64 12.81 7.94 0.15
N THR A 65 11.72 7.63 0.87
CA THR A 65 11.44 6.31 1.44
C THR A 65 10.03 5.90 1.03
N PRO A 66 9.87 5.18 -0.09
CA PRO A 66 8.55 4.73 -0.53
C PRO A 66 7.89 3.85 0.52
N ARG A 67 6.61 4.09 0.83
CA ARG A 67 5.87 3.35 1.87
C ARG A 67 4.61 2.73 1.32
N LEU A 68 4.41 1.46 1.64
CA LEU A 68 3.22 0.73 1.23
C LEU A 68 2.00 1.14 2.05
N ILE A 69 0.91 1.50 1.38
CA ILE A 69 -0.40 1.72 2.01
C ILE A 69 -1.19 0.41 2.00
N TRP A 70 -1.32 -0.23 0.83
CA TRP A 70 -1.97 -1.52 0.67
C TRP A 70 -1.43 -2.29 -0.54
N ILE A 71 -1.60 -3.62 -0.51
CA ILE A 71 -1.25 -4.56 -1.58
C ILE A 71 -2.33 -5.64 -1.68
N ARG A 72 -2.69 -6.03 -2.90
CA ARG A 72 -3.64 -7.12 -3.17
C ARG A 72 -3.36 -7.79 -4.51
N GLN A 73 -3.96 -8.95 -4.74
CA GLN A 73 -4.03 -9.55 -6.07
C GLN A 73 -4.80 -8.62 -7.02
N GLU A 74 -4.28 -8.45 -8.23
CA GLU A 74 -4.94 -7.68 -9.26
C GLU A 74 -6.23 -8.38 -9.71
N GLY A 75 -7.29 -7.59 -9.95
CA GLY A 75 -8.60 -8.14 -10.30
C GLY A 75 -9.32 -8.84 -9.14
N ALA A 76 -8.72 -8.91 -7.95
CA ALA A 76 -9.46 -9.33 -6.77
C ALA A 76 -10.56 -8.30 -6.48
N ASP A 77 -11.80 -8.77 -6.47
CA ASP A 77 -12.94 -7.96 -6.07
C ASP A 77 -12.70 -7.46 -4.65
N VAL A 78 -12.59 -6.14 -4.52
CA VAL A 78 -12.62 -5.51 -3.22
C VAL A 78 -14.07 -5.59 -2.77
N PRO A 79 -14.38 -6.23 -1.63
CA PRO A 79 -15.71 -6.09 -1.06
C PRO A 79 -15.91 -4.61 -0.78
N VAL A 80 -16.74 -3.96 -1.60
CA VAL A 80 -17.13 -2.57 -1.39
C VAL A 80 -18.02 -2.60 -0.14
N PRO A 81 -17.59 -1.98 0.98
CA PRO A 81 -18.42 -2.00 2.17
C PRO A 81 -19.75 -1.32 1.84
N SER A 82 -20.84 -1.80 2.45
CA SER A 82 -22.14 -1.13 2.33
C SER A 82 -22.00 0.35 2.71
N ALA A 83 -22.90 1.20 2.21
CA ALA A 83 -22.89 2.63 2.56
C ALA A 83 -22.87 2.81 4.09
N GLU A 84 -23.69 2.06 4.82
CA GLU A 84 -23.73 2.06 6.28
C GLU A 84 -22.38 1.68 6.93
N ALA A 85 -21.71 0.64 6.42
CA ALA A 85 -20.41 0.23 6.94
C ALA A 85 -19.32 1.28 6.67
N ARG A 86 -19.39 1.97 5.52
CA ARG A 86 -18.47 3.08 5.19
C ARG A 86 -18.69 4.26 6.12
N ASP A 87 -19.94 4.66 6.33
CA ASP A 87 -20.30 5.80 7.18
C ASP A 87 -19.92 5.55 8.64
N ALA A 88 -20.22 4.36 9.16
CA ALA A 88 -19.83 3.95 10.50
C ALA A 88 -18.30 3.97 10.70
N HIS A 89 -17.55 3.51 9.69
CA HIS A 89 -16.08 3.56 9.74
C HIS A 89 -15.55 5.00 9.74
N ALA A 90 -16.10 5.87 8.87
CA ALA A 90 -15.72 7.27 8.79
C ALA A 90 -15.98 7.99 10.12
N LEU A 91 -17.16 7.80 10.72
CA LEU A 91 -17.52 8.38 12.01
C LEU A 91 -16.58 7.91 13.13
N LYS A 92 -16.23 6.62 13.16
CA LYS A 92 -15.29 6.06 14.13
C LYS A 92 -13.92 6.73 14.02
N LYS A 93 -13.37 6.83 12.80
CA LYS A 93 -12.06 7.46 12.55
C LYS A 93 -12.06 8.93 12.89
N TRP A 94 -13.13 9.64 12.54
CA TRP A 94 -13.29 11.05 12.87
C TRP A 94 -13.35 11.29 14.38
N SER A 95 -14.13 10.49 15.09
CA SER A 95 -14.25 10.58 16.56
C SER A 95 -12.91 10.30 17.25
N GLU A 96 -12.15 9.33 16.73
CA GLU A 96 -10.82 9.01 17.26
C GLU A 96 -9.82 10.15 17.03
N LEU A 97 -9.87 10.80 15.88
CA LEU A 97 -9.06 11.99 15.60
C LEU A 97 -9.39 13.14 16.55
N LEU A 98 -10.68 13.47 16.70
CA LEU A 98 -11.13 14.53 17.61
C LEU A 98 -10.68 14.25 19.06
N ARG A 99 -10.74 12.99 19.49
CA ARG A 99 -10.27 12.59 20.83
C ARG A 99 -8.76 12.82 21.02
N ARG A 100 -7.95 12.62 19.97
CA ARG A 100 -6.50 12.86 20.02
C ARG A 100 -6.15 14.34 20.01
N LEU A 101 -6.96 15.18 19.35
CA LEU A 101 -6.75 16.62 19.29
C LEU A 101 -7.23 17.37 20.54
N ALA A 102 -8.11 16.76 21.34
CA ALA A 102 -8.59 17.30 22.60
C ALA A 102 -7.66 16.98 23.80
N GLN A 103 -6.51 16.34 23.56
CA GLN A 103 -5.45 16.04 24.52
C GLN A 103 -4.24 16.93 24.24
#